data_AF-A0A1W9VRF9-F1
#
_entry.id   AF-A0A1W9VRF9-F1
#
_cell.length_a   1.000
_cell.length_b   1.000
_cell.length_c   1.000
_cell.angle_alpha   90.00
_cell.angle_beta   90.00
_cell.angle_gamma   90.00
#
_symmetry.space_group_name_H-M   'P 1'
#
loop_
_entity.id
_entity.type
_entity.pdbx_description
1 polymer ?
#
loop_
_entity_poly.entity_id
_entity_poly.type
_entity_poly.pdbx_seq_one_letter_code
_entity_poly.pdbx_strand_id
1 'polypeptide(L)'
;MTIDDSNSGNGNGVIDINEEFTIEVVVENIGHAASPMGQITYAATDGITFVNNQAIVPALSLASPTTLTKVATSPLGIIAGEEVSITATTSHVNGTDTLTEEFIIALLEIGYGTETSTHLPIEAYYGYTYSQSIYTATELGLGQCYIDKISYQWNGGNDFTDDIVLYMGNTTKNYFTTSSNWITLNNLTEVYNGPFTVTAASGWIEIDLDTPFLFNGTGNLVVGFDENTDGYHGSSDEFLGYNTTSNRSIYYYNDSTNPNPASPVSGNLIMK
;
A
#
# COMPACT_ATOMS: atom_id res chain seq x y z
N MET A 1 13.43 5.04 21.51
CA MET A 1 12.21 5.70 21.01
C MET A 1 11.38 4.59 20.38
N THR A 2 10.08 4.77 20.20
CA THR A 2 9.26 3.78 19.47
C THR A 2 8.48 4.48 18.37
N ILE A 3 8.27 3.76 17.27
CA ILE A 3 7.47 4.19 16.12
C ILE A 3 6.32 3.19 16.00
N ASP A 4 5.11 3.69 15.80
CA ASP A 4 3.87 2.91 15.82
C ASP A 4 2.85 3.50 14.84
N ASP A 5 2.33 2.67 13.95
CA ASP A 5 1.29 2.98 12.98
C ASP A 5 -0.12 2.68 13.52
N SER A 6 -0.28 1.91 14.60
CA SER A 6 -1.60 1.45 15.06
C SER A 6 -2.55 2.55 15.52
N ASN A 7 -2.02 3.71 15.92
CA ASN A 7 -2.78 4.82 16.48
C ASN A 7 -3.19 5.89 15.44
N SER A 8 -2.59 5.88 14.26
CA SER A 8 -2.80 6.92 13.22
C SER A 8 -2.77 6.40 11.78
N GLY A 9 -2.22 5.20 11.57
CA GLY A 9 -2.08 4.50 10.31
C GLY A 9 -3.00 3.28 10.22
N ASN A 10 -2.59 2.26 9.47
CA ASN A 10 -3.37 1.05 9.22
C ASN A 10 -3.11 -0.07 10.24
N GLY A 11 -2.05 0.04 11.05
CA GLY A 11 -1.75 -0.89 12.15
C GLY A 11 -1.24 -2.25 11.68
N ASN A 12 -0.64 -2.32 10.50
CA ASN A 12 0.02 -3.52 9.98
C ASN A 12 1.45 -3.71 10.55
N GLY A 13 1.95 -2.72 11.30
CA GLY A 13 3.25 -2.77 11.98
C GLY A 13 4.43 -2.36 11.09
N VAL A 14 4.17 -1.81 9.91
CA VAL A 14 5.14 -1.15 9.03
C VAL A 14 4.65 0.26 8.69
N ILE A 15 5.56 1.15 8.32
CA ILE A 15 5.17 2.50 7.88
C ILE A 15 5.09 2.50 6.36
N ASP A 16 3.89 2.58 5.81
CA ASP A 16 3.63 2.60 4.38
C ASP A 16 3.76 4.01 3.79
N ILE A 17 3.75 4.12 2.47
CA ILE A 17 3.68 5.42 1.79
C ILE A 17 2.29 6.04 2.02
N ASN A 18 2.26 7.36 2.25
CA ASN A 18 1.05 8.16 2.47
C ASN A 18 0.33 7.85 3.78
N GLU A 19 1.08 7.49 4.82
CA GLU A 19 0.55 7.05 6.10
C GLU A 19 0.93 8.02 7.23
N GLU A 20 0.04 8.19 8.21
CA GLU A 20 0.37 8.84 9.48
C GLU A 20 0.83 7.81 10.52
N PHE A 21 1.92 8.11 11.22
CA PHE A 21 2.43 7.28 12.29
C PHE A 21 2.81 8.11 13.52
N THR A 22 2.91 7.42 14.64
CA THR A 22 3.16 8.01 15.94
C THR A 22 4.56 7.62 16.43
N ILE A 23 5.27 8.61 16.95
CA ILE A 23 6.59 8.47 17.57
C ILE A 23 6.43 8.70 19.07
N GLU A 24 6.89 7.77 19.88
CA GLU A 24 6.93 7.91 21.33
C GLU A 24 8.36 8.02 21.85
N VAL A 25 8.59 9.03 22.68
CA VAL A 25 9.87 9.27 23.34
C VAL A 25 9.65 9.34 24.83
N VAL A 26 10.30 8.45 25.57
CA VAL A 26 10.34 8.50 27.03
C VAL A 26 11.48 9.41 27.46
N VAL A 27 11.17 10.44 28.24
CA VAL A 27 12.13 11.39 28.80
C VAL A 27 12.15 11.24 30.31
N GLU A 28 13.33 11.07 30.88
CA GLU A 28 13.51 10.95 32.32
C GLU A 28 14.58 11.93 32.82
N ASN A 29 14.30 12.58 33.96
CA ASN A 29 15.30 13.36 34.67
C ASN A 29 16.16 12.45 35.56
N ILE A 30 17.35 12.13 35.07
CA ILE A 30 18.38 11.34 35.76
C ILE A 30 19.35 12.19 36.61
N GLY A 31 19.10 13.50 36.70
CA GLY A 31 19.95 14.44 37.44
C GLY A 31 19.79 14.35 38.96
N HIS A 32 20.28 15.38 39.65
CA HIS A 32 20.18 15.52 41.11
C HIS A 32 19.25 16.65 41.57
N ALA A 33 18.62 17.36 40.63
CA ALA A 33 17.63 18.39 40.89
C ALA A 33 16.47 18.29 39.88
N ALA A 34 15.32 18.89 40.19
CA ALA A 34 14.22 18.98 39.24
C ALA A 34 14.65 19.77 37.99
N SER A 35 14.21 19.30 36.82
CA SER A 35 14.43 20.01 35.56
C SER A 35 13.32 21.04 35.35
N PRO A 36 13.64 22.26 34.87
CA PRO A 36 12.62 23.15 34.34
C PRO A 36 11.98 22.54 33.08
N MET A 37 10.91 23.18 32.61
CA MET A 37 10.29 22.89 31.32
C MET A 37 11.33 23.06 30.20
N GLY A 38 11.34 22.12 29.26
CA GLY A 38 12.24 22.08 28.13
C GLY A 38 11.51 21.71 26.84
N GLN A 39 12.27 21.27 25.85
CA GLN A 39 11.73 20.95 24.53
C GLN A 39 12.52 19.82 23.88
N ILE A 40 11.80 18.97 23.15
CA ILE A 40 12.37 18.05 22.16
C ILE A 40 12.10 18.59 20.76
N THR A 41 13.12 18.50 19.91
CA THR A 41 13.00 18.73 18.46
C THR A 41 13.21 17.41 17.73
N TYR A 42 12.31 17.12 16.80
CA TYR A 42 12.32 15.97 15.91
C TYR A 42 12.87 16.37 14.54
N ALA A 43 13.64 15.49 13.92
CA ALA A 43 14.08 15.62 12.54
C ALA A 43 14.15 14.24 11.88
N ALA A 44 14.08 14.21 10.54
CA ALA A 44 14.20 12.99 9.77
C ALA A 44 15.15 13.18 8.58
N THR A 45 15.75 12.11 8.11
CA THR A 45 16.71 12.10 6.99
C THR A 45 16.04 12.26 5.63
N ASP A 46 14.83 11.72 5.43
CA ASP A 46 14.13 11.73 4.14
C ASP A 46 12.64 11.96 4.26
N GLY A 47 12.12 12.97 3.55
CA GLY A 47 10.71 13.11 3.18
C GLY A 47 9.66 13.27 4.29
N ILE A 48 9.84 12.68 5.48
CA ILE A 48 8.90 12.65 6.58
C ILE A 48 8.52 14.07 6.99
N THR A 49 7.22 14.30 7.03
CA THR A 49 6.65 15.58 7.44
C THR A 49 6.11 15.50 8.85
N PHE A 50 6.35 16.54 9.63
CA PHE A 50 5.78 16.70 10.97
C PHE A 50 4.78 17.87 10.96
N VAL A 51 3.61 17.70 11.58
CA VAL A 51 2.62 18.80 11.76
C VAL A 51 3.21 19.99 12.55
N ASN A 52 4.21 19.71 13.39
CA ASN A 52 5.16 20.63 14.02
C ASN A 52 6.37 19.77 14.36
N ASN A 53 7.63 20.17 14.23
CA ASN A 53 8.74 19.29 14.56
C ASN A 53 9.19 19.35 16.03
N GLN A 54 8.40 19.92 16.94
CA GLN A 54 8.75 20.03 18.36
C GLN A 54 7.65 19.52 19.31
N ALA A 55 8.06 19.15 20.54
CA ALA A 55 7.19 18.83 21.67
C ALA A 55 7.74 19.43 22.97
N ILE A 56 6.84 19.90 23.84
CA ILE A 56 7.22 20.47 25.14
C ILE A 56 7.52 19.33 26.11
N VAL A 57 8.69 19.38 26.75
CA VAL A 57 9.01 18.53 27.90
C VAL A 57 8.56 19.29 29.14
N PRO A 58 7.59 18.79 29.93
CA PRO A 58 7.18 19.47 31.17
C PRO A 58 8.34 19.53 32.16
N ALA A 59 8.19 20.33 33.23
CA ALA A 59 9.14 20.27 34.33
C ALA A 59 9.14 18.85 34.95
N LEU A 60 10.31 18.23 35.07
CA LEU A 60 10.45 16.84 35.51
C LEU A 60 11.02 16.76 36.92
N SER A 61 10.27 16.09 37.81
CA SER A 61 10.81 15.59 39.09
C SER A 61 11.84 14.49 38.85
N LEU A 62 12.63 14.22 39.89
CA LEU A 62 13.66 13.18 39.85
C LEU A 62 13.07 11.80 39.59
N ALA A 63 13.71 11.01 38.72
CA ALA A 63 13.36 9.63 38.40
C ALA A 63 11.87 9.43 38.06
N SER A 64 11.28 10.42 37.39
CA SER A 64 9.88 10.45 36.99
C SER A 64 9.80 10.52 35.46
N PRO A 65 9.80 9.37 34.77
CA PRO A 65 9.73 9.35 33.32
C PRO A 65 8.40 9.93 32.82
N THR A 66 8.45 10.61 31.68
CA THR A 66 7.28 11.12 30.97
C THR A 66 7.38 10.69 29.51
N THR A 67 6.29 10.15 28.97
CA THR A 67 6.18 9.82 27.54
C THR A 67 5.68 11.03 26.77
N LEU A 68 6.38 11.39 25.71
CA LEU A 68 5.96 12.38 24.73
C LEU A 68 5.62 11.68 23.43
N THR A 69 4.45 12.03 22.88
CA THR A 69 3.93 11.47 21.65
C THR A 69 4.02 12.48 20.53
N LYS A 70 4.38 12.04 19.33
CA LYS A 70 4.48 12.90 18.16
C LYS A 70 3.97 12.24 16.88
N VAL A 71 3.04 12.91 16.20
CA VAL A 71 2.54 12.46 14.90
C VAL A 71 3.47 12.98 13.78
N ALA A 72 3.78 12.08 12.87
CA ALA A 72 4.48 12.33 11.62
C ALA A 72 3.74 11.62 10.47
N THR A 73 4.08 11.99 9.24
CA THR A 73 3.50 11.40 8.03
C THR A 73 4.63 11.01 7.09
N SER A 74 4.50 9.85 6.43
CA SER A 74 5.30 9.43 5.29
C SER A 74 4.67 9.96 4.00
N PRO A 75 4.99 11.19 3.53
CA PRO A 75 4.30 11.75 2.39
C PRO A 75 4.55 10.96 1.10
N LEU A 76 3.66 11.19 0.16
CA LEU A 76 3.77 10.78 -1.22
C LEU A 76 5.08 11.27 -1.84
N GLY A 77 5.76 10.39 -2.57
CA GLY A 77 7.04 10.67 -3.23
C GLY A 77 8.29 10.18 -2.47
N ILE A 78 8.12 9.58 -1.28
CA ILE A 78 9.16 8.76 -0.67
C ILE A 78 9.37 7.49 -1.51
N ILE A 79 10.61 7.04 -1.61
CA ILE A 79 10.99 5.80 -2.28
C ILE A 79 10.78 4.65 -1.28
N ALA A 80 9.89 3.71 -1.60
CA ALA A 80 9.71 2.51 -0.81
C ALA A 80 11.01 1.69 -0.75
N GLY A 81 11.29 1.07 0.38
CA GLY A 81 12.48 0.24 0.60
C GLY A 81 13.74 1.01 1.00
N GLU A 82 13.73 2.34 0.98
CA GLU A 82 14.82 3.16 1.52
C GLU A 82 14.77 3.23 3.05
N GLU A 83 15.95 3.27 3.66
CA GLU A 83 16.10 3.40 5.11
C GLU A 83 15.94 4.85 5.53
N VAL A 84 14.98 5.10 6.40
CA VAL A 84 14.68 6.41 6.97
C VAL A 84 15.05 6.40 8.43
N SER A 85 15.63 7.50 8.91
CA SER A 85 15.91 7.70 10.33
C SER A 85 15.16 8.89 10.89
N ILE A 86 14.64 8.73 12.11
CA ILE A 86 14.07 9.79 12.92
C ILE A 86 14.97 10.04 14.11
N THR A 87 15.25 11.31 14.35
CA THR A 87 15.99 11.78 15.52
C THR A 87 15.10 12.59 16.44
N ALA A 88 15.23 12.39 17.74
CA ALA A 88 14.67 13.27 18.76
C ALA A 88 15.80 13.81 19.62
N THR A 89 15.94 15.14 19.64
CA THR A 89 17.00 15.84 20.35
C THR A 89 16.43 16.72 21.44
N THR A 90 16.96 16.57 22.66
CA THR A 90 16.70 17.46 23.80
C THR A 90 17.98 18.19 24.18
N SER A 91 17.84 19.38 24.75
CA SER A 91 18.96 20.14 25.33
C SER A 91 18.82 20.21 26.85
N HIS A 92 19.93 20.05 27.55
CA HIS A 92 20.03 20.18 28.99
C HIS A 92 21.28 20.99 29.37
N VAL A 93 21.43 21.32 30.65
CA VAL A 93 22.52 22.17 31.15
C VAL A 93 23.94 21.67 30.83
N ASN A 94 24.09 20.38 30.54
CA ASN A 94 25.37 19.73 30.27
C ASN A 94 25.55 19.35 28.79
N GLY A 95 24.63 19.71 27.90
CA GLY A 95 24.72 19.38 26.48
C GLY A 95 23.39 19.04 25.83
N THR A 96 23.45 18.12 24.88
CA THR A 96 22.32 17.62 24.11
C THR A 96 22.32 16.12 24.11
N ASP A 97 21.14 15.53 24.29
CA ASP A 97 20.93 14.10 24.10
C ASP A 97 20.09 13.90 22.83
N THR A 98 20.48 12.92 22.01
CA THR A 98 19.78 12.57 20.77
C THR A 98 19.52 11.07 20.75
N LEU A 99 18.27 10.70 20.50
CA LEU A 99 17.88 9.34 20.13
C LEU A 99 17.67 9.29 18.62
N THR A 100 18.07 8.18 18.00
CA THR A 100 17.85 7.89 16.58
C THR A 100 17.18 6.53 16.47
N GLU A 101 16.13 6.43 15.67
CA GLU A 101 15.52 5.16 15.27
C GLU A 101 15.52 5.09 13.74
N GLU A 102 15.85 3.91 13.22
CA GLU A 102 15.89 3.60 11.80
C GLU A 102 14.77 2.63 11.46
N PHE A 103 14.14 2.83 10.31
CA PHE A 103 13.06 1.99 9.80
C PHE A 103 13.01 2.06 8.27
N ILE A 104 12.30 1.13 7.65
CA ILE A 104 12.07 1.13 6.20
C ILE A 104 10.65 1.62 5.94
N ILE A 105 10.49 2.46 4.93
CA ILE A 105 9.17 2.80 4.40
C ILE A 105 8.73 1.66 3.48
N ALA A 106 7.61 1.04 3.81
CA ALA A 106 7.01 -0.07 3.09
C ALA A 106 6.30 0.39 1.79
N LEU A 107 5.63 -0.54 1.12
CA LEU A 107 4.97 -0.30 -0.16
C LEU A 107 3.79 0.67 0.00
N LEU A 108 3.24 1.13 -1.12
CA LEU A 108 1.95 1.83 -1.08
C LEU A 108 0.82 0.79 -0.97
N GLU A 109 0.17 0.70 0.19
CA GLU A 109 -1.07 -0.06 0.34
C GLU A 109 -2.26 0.75 -0.19
N ILE A 110 -3.10 0.11 -1.02
CA ILE A 110 -4.29 0.75 -1.60
C ILE A 110 -5.55 0.06 -1.10
N GLY A 111 -6.25 0.76 -0.21
CA GLY A 111 -7.51 0.30 0.37
C GLY A 111 -7.30 -0.74 1.47
N TYR A 112 -8.21 -0.74 2.45
CA TYR A 112 -8.12 -1.56 3.66
C TYR A 112 -9.33 -2.47 3.84
N GLY A 113 -9.91 -2.90 2.71
CA GLY A 113 -11.14 -3.65 2.69
C GLY A 113 -10.91 -5.14 2.96
N THR A 114 -11.84 -5.76 3.68
CA THR A 114 -11.89 -7.21 3.90
C THR A 114 -12.97 -7.86 3.05
N GLU A 115 -13.38 -7.20 1.97
CA GLU A 115 -14.50 -7.63 1.16
C GLU A 115 -14.08 -8.82 0.31
N THR A 116 -14.92 -9.84 0.28
CA THR A 116 -14.79 -11.02 -0.59
C THR A 116 -15.82 -10.96 -1.71
N SER A 117 -15.74 -11.92 -2.64
CA SER A 117 -16.60 -12.00 -3.82
C SER A 117 -16.51 -10.75 -4.67
N THR A 118 -15.29 -10.26 -4.81
CA THR A 118 -14.95 -9.10 -5.64
C THR A 118 -14.85 -9.49 -7.11
N HIS A 119 -14.61 -10.77 -7.40
CA HIS A 119 -14.23 -11.30 -8.72
C HIS A 119 -12.92 -10.69 -9.25
N LEU A 120 -12.08 -10.14 -8.34
CA LEU A 120 -10.86 -9.40 -8.65
C LEU A 120 -9.70 -9.86 -7.76
N PRO A 121 -8.46 -9.83 -8.24
CA PRO A 121 -8.09 -9.66 -9.64
C PRO A 121 -8.48 -10.89 -10.50
N ILE A 122 -8.67 -12.04 -9.84
CA ILE A 122 -9.05 -13.32 -10.41
C ILE A 122 -10.31 -13.80 -9.68
N GLU A 123 -11.29 -14.31 -10.42
CA GLU A 123 -12.41 -15.06 -9.86
C GLU A 123 -12.03 -16.55 -9.85
N ALA A 124 -11.53 -17.03 -8.71
CA ALA A 124 -10.94 -18.36 -8.60
C ALA A 124 -11.96 -19.50 -8.79
N TYR A 125 -13.26 -19.25 -8.58
CA TYR A 125 -14.30 -20.27 -8.78
C TYR A 125 -14.68 -20.50 -10.25
N TYR A 126 -14.05 -19.80 -11.18
CA TYR A 126 -14.31 -19.93 -12.61
C TYR A 126 -13.05 -20.28 -13.38
N GLY A 127 -13.26 -20.92 -14.53
CA GLY A 127 -12.19 -21.48 -15.34
C GLY A 127 -11.16 -20.49 -15.89
N TYR A 128 -11.56 -19.24 -16.13
CA TYR A 128 -10.72 -18.18 -16.65
C TYR A 128 -11.23 -16.84 -16.15
N THR A 129 -10.33 -15.86 -15.97
CA THR A 129 -10.70 -14.47 -15.64
C THR A 129 -9.92 -13.46 -16.48
N TYR A 130 -10.62 -12.48 -17.06
CA TYR A 130 -10.00 -11.22 -17.49
C TYR A 130 -10.61 -10.06 -16.72
N SER A 131 -9.78 -9.28 -16.03
CA SER A 131 -10.21 -8.14 -15.24
C SER A 131 -9.34 -6.90 -15.49
N GLN A 132 -9.91 -5.73 -15.22
CA GLN A 132 -9.17 -4.46 -15.17
C GLN A 132 -9.68 -3.64 -13.99
N SER A 133 -8.74 -3.12 -13.21
CA SER A 133 -8.99 -2.19 -12.10
C SER A 133 -8.26 -0.89 -12.38
N ILE A 134 -8.98 0.23 -12.30
CA ILE A 134 -8.39 1.57 -12.35
C ILE A 134 -8.02 1.95 -10.92
N TYR A 135 -6.85 2.55 -10.70
CA TYR A 135 -6.38 3.23 -9.48
C TYR A 135 -6.15 4.72 -9.77
N THR A 136 -6.75 5.64 -9.01
CA THR A 136 -6.80 7.05 -9.43
C THR A 136 -5.53 7.76 -8.99
N ALA A 137 -5.14 8.83 -9.70
CA ALA A 137 -4.01 9.66 -9.31
C ALA A 137 -4.15 10.15 -7.85
N THR A 138 -5.37 10.48 -7.41
CA THR A 138 -5.63 10.93 -6.02
C THR A 138 -5.47 9.80 -5.01
N GLU A 139 -5.89 8.59 -5.35
CA GLU A 139 -5.81 7.40 -4.50
C GLU A 139 -4.38 6.88 -4.39
N LEU A 140 -3.65 6.88 -5.50
CA LEU A 140 -2.24 6.55 -5.53
C LEU A 140 -1.41 7.63 -4.82
N GLY A 141 -1.74 8.89 -5.10
CA GLY A 141 -0.98 10.05 -4.66
C GLY A 141 0.47 10.12 -5.21
N LEU A 142 0.88 9.14 -6.03
CA LEU A 142 2.26 9.02 -6.49
C LEU A 142 2.59 10.10 -7.54
N GLY A 143 3.84 10.58 -7.49
CA GLY A 143 4.45 11.28 -8.62
C GLY A 143 4.81 10.31 -9.75
N GLN A 144 5.53 10.80 -10.77
CA GLN A 144 6.05 9.91 -11.81
C GLN A 144 7.09 8.97 -11.20
N CYS A 145 6.87 7.66 -11.32
CA CYS A 145 7.74 6.62 -10.74
C CYS A 145 7.68 5.34 -11.57
N TYR A 146 8.65 4.45 -11.32
CA TYR A 146 8.54 3.07 -11.77
C TYR A 146 7.80 2.23 -10.73
N ILE A 147 7.00 1.29 -11.20
CA ILE A 147 6.39 0.22 -10.41
C ILE A 147 7.15 -1.04 -10.79
N ASP A 148 7.79 -1.67 -9.81
CA ASP A 148 8.58 -2.89 -9.99
C ASP A 148 7.90 -4.14 -9.41
N LYS A 149 6.91 -3.92 -8.54
CA LYS A 149 6.16 -4.97 -7.83
C LYS A 149 4.74 -4.51 -7.54
N ILE A 150 3.80 -5.44 -7.54
CA ILE A 150 2.46 -5.27 -6.95
C ILE A 150 2.11 -6.47 -6.09
N SER A 151 1.14 -6.30 -5.18
CA SER A 151 0.69 -7.36 -4.30
C SER A 151 -0.83 -7.36 -4.16
N TYR A 152 -1.41 -8.54 -3.96
CA TYR A 152 -2.85 -8.72 -3.69
C TYR A 152 -3.06 -9.49 -2.41
N GLN A 153 -4.02 -9.05 -1.60
CA GLN A 153 -4.29 -9.67 -0.31
C GLN A 153 -5.15 -10.92 -0.49
N TRP A 154 -4.62 -12.07 -0.11
CA TRP A 154 -5.28 -13.36 -0.18
C TRP A 154 -5.99 -13.71 1.14
N ASN A 155 -7.21 -14.26 1.06
CA ASN A 155 -7.97 -14.63 2.25
C ASN A 155 -7.46 -15.87 2.99
N GLY A 156 -6.54 -16.63 2.39
CA GLY A 156 -6.02 -17.88 2.96
C GLY A 156 -6.88 -19.10 2.69
N GLY A 157 -7.60 -19.13 1.57
CA GLY A 157 -8.30 -20.30 1.03
C GLY A 157 -7.34 -21.44 0.65
N ASN A 158 -7.63 -22.18 -0.42
CA ASN A 158 -6.75 -23.26 -0.88
C ASN A 158 -5.48 -22.72 -1.56
N ASP A 159 -4.43 -23.54 -1.61
CA ASP A 159 -3.26 -23.27 -2.43
C ASP A 159 -3.52 -23.63 -3.90
N PHE A 160 -3.08 -22.77 -4.81
CA PHE A 160 -3.11 -23.03 -6.24
C PHE A 160 -2.00 -22.27 -6.97
N THR A 161 -1.79 -22.63 -8.23
CA THR A 161 -0.88 -21.94 -9.14
C THR A 161 -1.51 -21.86 -10.52
N ASP A 162 -1.69 -20.65 -11.00
CA ASP A 162 -2.28 -20.37 -12.31
C ASP A 162 -1.32 -19.51 -13.14
N ASP A 163 -1.26 -19.72 -14.45
CA ASP A 163 -0.54 -18.86 -15.38
C ASP A 163 -1.37 -17.60 -15.66
N ILE A 164 -0.75 -16.43 -15.43
CA ILE A 164 -1.37 -15.13 -15.66
C ILE A 164 -0.54 -14.27 -16.60
N VAL A 165 -1.21 -13.34 -17.28
CA VAL A 165 -0.58 -12.19 -17.89
C VAL A 165 -1.08 -10.92 -17.21
N LEU A 166 -0.13 -10.11 -16.74
CA LEU A 166 -0.40 -8.84 -16.09
C LEU A 166 -0.12 -7.70 -17.04
N TYR A 167 -1.08 -6.79 -17.14
CA TYR A 167 -1.00 -5.60 -17.96
C TYR A 167 -1.09 -4.34 -17.12
N MET A 168 -0.33 -3.31 -17.48
CA MET A 168 -0.46 -1.98 -16.89
C MET A 168 -0.56 -0.89 -17.95
N GLY A 169 -1.30 0.17 -17.62
CA GLY A 169 -1.46 1.32 -18.50
C GLY A 169 -1.70 2.61 -17.74
N ASN A 170 -1.29 3.73 -18.35
CA ASN A 170 -1.71 5.06 -17.90
C ASN A 170 -3.04 5.40 -18.59
N THR A 171 -4.02 5.90 -17.85
CA THR A 171 -5.35 6.22 -18.40
C THR A 171 -5.90 7.52 -17.83
N THR A 172 -6.75 8.20 -18.59
CA THR A 172 -7.52 9.36 -18.10
C THR A 172 -8.90 8.97 -17.58
N LYS A 173 -9.28 7.70 -17.67
CA LYS A 173 -10.58 7.23 -17.16
C LYS A 173 -10.52 7.16 -15.63
N ASN A 174 -11.53 7.73 -14.97
CA ASN A 174 -11.71 7.59 -13.52
C ASN A 174 -12.47 6.33 -13.13
N TYR A 175 -13.27 5.77 -14.06
CA TYR A 175 -14.11 4.59 -13.86
C TYR A 175 -14.55 4.05 -15.23
N PHE A 176 -15.06 2.82 -15.24
CA PHE A 176 -15.65 2.19 -16.41
C PHE A 176 -17.12 2.59 -16.56
N THR A 177 -17.49 3.10 -17.74
CA THR A 177 -18.85 3.62 -17.98
C THR A 177 -19.84 2.56 -18.46
N THR A 178 -19.36 1.52 -19.14
CA THR A 178 -20.17 0.42 -19.68
C THR A 178 -19.41 -0.91 -19.58
N SER A 179 -20.14 -2.01 -19.67
CA SER A 179 -19.59 -3.38 -19.68
C SER A 179 -18.69 -3.72 -20.86
N SER A 180 -18.54 -2.84 -21.85
CA SER A 180 -17.59 -3.02 -22.96
C SER A 180 -16.50 -1.95 -22.95
N ASN A 181 -16.41 -1.15 -21.87
CA ASN A 181 -15.52 0.02 -21.80
C ASN A 181 -14.10 -0.32 -21.34
N TRP A 182 -13.59 -1.50 -21.67
CA TRP A 182 -12.21 -1.90 -21.40
C TRP A 182 -11.19 -0.85 -21.87
N ILE A 183 -10.06 -0.76 -21.17
CA ILE A 183 -8.86 -0.15 -21.74
C ILE A 183 -8.34 -1.14 -22.78
N THR A 184 -8.22 -0.68 -24.03
CA THR A 184 -7.77 -1.51 -25.14
C THR A 184 -6.33 -1.95 -24.97
N LEU A 185 -5.99 -3.17 -25.39
CA LEU A 185 -4.64 -3.74 -25.27
C LEU A 185 -3.52 -2.84 -25.83
N ASN A 186 -3.77 -2.07 -26.90
CA ASN A 186 -2.79 -1.12 -27.46
C ASN A 186 -2.39 0.03 -26.50
N ASN A 187 -3.17 0.26 -25.44
CA ASN A 187 -2.88 1.24 -24.40
C ASN A 187 -2.35 0.59 -23.12
N LEU A 188 -2.02 -0.70 -23.17
CA LEU A 188 -1.49 -1.48 -22.08
C LEU A 188 -0.10 -2.01 -22.44
N THR A 189 0.70 -2.23 -21.41
CA THR A 189 2.01 -2.88 -21.48
C THR A 189 1.90 -4.19 -20.71
N GLU A 190 2.30 -5.30 -21.32
CA GLU A 190 2.53 -6.55 -20.60
C GLU A 190 3.73 -6.35 -19.67
N VAL A 191 3.51 -6.49 -18.37
CA VAL A 191 4.53 -6.23 -17.33
C VAL A 191 4.97 -7.48 -16.61
N TYR A 192 4.18 -8.56 -16.68
CA TYR A 192 4.50 -9.87 -16.13
C TYR A 192 3.75 -10.96 -16.90
N ASN A 193 4.40 -12.10 -17.11
CA ASN A 193 3.82 -13.26 -17.77
C ASN A 193 4.39 -14.55 -17.18
N GLY A 194 3.61 -15.20 -16.33
CA GLY A 194 4.11 -16.34 -15.58
C GLY A 194 3.16 -16.85 -14.49
N PRO A 195 3.66 -17.76 -13.64
CA PRO A 195 2.85 -18.43 -12.63
C PRO A 195 2.56 -17.52 -11.43
N PHE A 196 1.27 -17.39 -11.10
CA PHE A 196 0.78 -16.75 -9.88
C PHE A 196 0.39 -17.81 -8.85
N THR A 197 1.15 -17.87 -7.76
CA THR A 197 0.99 -18.91 -6.72
C THR A 197 0.44 -18.31 -5.45
N VAL A 198 -0.63 -18.92 -4.92
CA VAL A 198 -1.14 -18.62 -3.57
C VAL A 198 -0.92 -19.81 -2.64
N THR A 199 -0.85 -19.54 -1.33
CA THR A 199 -0.72 -20.58 -0.31
C THR A 199 -2.00 -20.70 0.51
N ALA A 200 -2.17 -21.84 1.20
CA ALA A 200 -3.25 -22.04 2.17
C ALA A 200 -3.05 -21.26 3.49
N ALA A 201 -2.69 -19.99 3.38
CA ALA A 201 -2.47 -19.05 4.46
C ALA A 201 -2.80 -17.64 3.97
N SER A 202 -3.51 -16.86 4.79
CA SER A 202 -3.86 -15.48 4.47
C SER A 202 -2.62 -14.60 4.41
N GLY A 203 -2.57 -13.65 3.47
CA GLY A 203 -1.49 -12.69 3.39
C GLY A 203 -1.32 -12.08 2.00
N TRP A 204 -0.32 -11.22 1.88
CA TRP A 204 0.00 -10.56 0.63
C TRP A 204 0.70 -11.52 -0.32
N ILE A 205 0.15 -11.64 -1.54
CA ILE A 205 0.74 -12.39 -2.63
C ILE A 205 1.42 -11.38 -3.56
N GLU A 206 2.75 -11.44 -3.60
CA GLU A 206 3.57 -10.50 -4.35
C GLU A 206 3.83 -10.99 -5.78
N ILE A 207 3.87 -10.04 -6.72
CA ILE A 207 4.26 -10.26 -8.12
C ILE A 207 5.37 -9.26 -8.44
N ASP A 208 6.59 -9.75 -8.60
CA ASP A 208 7.70 -8.99 -9.20
C ASP A 208 7.45 -8.85 -10.70
N LEU A 209 7.49 -7.62 -11.23
CA LEU A 209 7.25 -7.36 -12.64
C LEU A 209 8.48 -7.72 -13.46
N ASP A 210 8.30 -8.47 -14.55
CA ASP A 210 9.36 -8.76 -15.53
C ASP A 210 9.82 -7.46 -16.21
N THR A 211 8.88 -6.55 -16.45
CA THR A 211 9.13 -5.23 -17.01
C THR A 211 8.57 -4.15 -16.08
N PRO A 212 9.43 -3.39 -15.38
CA PRO A 212 9.02 -2.22 -14.60
C PRO A 212 8.13 -1.27 -15.40
N PHE A 213 7.03 -0.85 -14.79
CA PHE A 213 6.06 0.03 -15.43
C PHE A 213 6.26 1.49 -15.03
N LEU A 214 6.38 2.39 -16.02
CA LEU A 214 6.46 3.82 -15.76
C LEU A 214 5.04 4.41 -15.56
N PHE A 215 4.68 4.65 -14.29
CA PHE A 215 3.51 5.45 -13.95
C PHE A 215 3.80 6.94 -14.17
N ASN A 216 2.90 7.65 -14.85
CA ASN A 216 3.15 9.01 -15.30
C ASN A 216 2.93 10.10 -14.22
N GLY A 217 2.43 9.74 -13.03
CA GLY A 217 2.19 10.65 -11.92
C GLY A 217 1.08 11.70 -12.13
N THR A 218 0.33 11.66 -13.24
CA THR A 218 -0.66 12.69 -13.60
C THR A 218 -2.00 12.13 -14.06
N GLY A 219 -1.99 10.96 -14.68
CA GLY A 219 -3.18 10.17 -14.98
C GLY A 219 -3.46 9.13 -13.90
N ASN A 220 -4.40 8.25 -14.19
CA ASN A 220 -4.73 7.10 -13.37
C ASN A 220 -3.96 5.87 -13.88
N LEU A 221 -3.71 4.91 -12.99
CA LEU A 221 -3.20 3.60 -13.35
C LEU A 221 -4.37 2.69 -13.70
N VAL A 222 -4.21 1.83 -14.71
CA VAL A 222 -5.04 0.64 -14.89
C VAL A 222 -4.14 -0.59 -14.76
N VAL A 223 -4.58 -1.57 -13.98
CA VAL A 223 -3.96 -2.89 -13.88
C VAL A 223 -4.95 -3.90 -14.44
N GLY A 224 -4.51 -4.74 -15.37
CA GLY A 224 -5.34 -5.78 -15.99
C GLY A 224 -4.76 -7.16 -15.75
N PHE A 225 -5.60 -8.09 -15.26
CA PHE A 225 -5.24 -9.49 -15.06
C PHE A 225 -5.91 -10.35 -16.13
N ASP A 226 -5.14 -11.25 -16.71
CA ASP A 226 -5.61 -12.27 -17.64
C ASP A 226 -5.13 -13.65 -17.14
N GLU A 227 -6.03 -14.38 -16.50
CA GLU A 227 -5.79 -15.72 -15.96
C GLU A 227 -6.15 -16.75 -17.03
N ASN A 228 -5.22 -17.66 -17.31
CA ASN A 228 -5.16 -18.44 -18.54
C ASN A 228 -5.16 -19.96 -18.31
N THR A 229 -5.32 -20.43 -17.07
CA THR A 229 -5.16 -21.83 -16.66
C THR A 229 -6.48 -22.57 -16.74
N ASP A 230 -6.52 -23.67 -17.50
CA ASP A 230 -7.69 -24.52 -17.54
C ASP A 230 -8.02 -25.10 -16.15
N GLY A 231 -9.18 -24.73 -15.59
CA GLY A 231 -9.70 -25.31 -14.35
C GLY A 231 -10.15 -24.24 -13.38
N TYR A 232 -10.81 -24.65 -12.29
CA TYR A 232 -11.30 -23.71 -11.28
C TYR A 232 -10.95 -24.22 -9.89
N HIS A 233 -10.92 -23.29 -8.94
CA HIS A 233 -10.61 -23.53 -7.53
C HIS A 233 -11.88 -23.44 -6.68
N GLY A 234 -11.74 -23.37 -5.36
CA GLY A 234 -12.87 -23.36 -4.44
C GLY A 234 -13.71 -22.09 -4.52
N SER A 235 -15.01 -22.19 -4.24
CA SER A 235 -15.88 -21.00 -4.20
C SER A 235 -15.63 -20.07 -3.00
N SER A 236 -14.70 -20.44 -2.12
CA SER A 236 -14.25 -19.63 -0.98
C SER A 236 -12.84 -19.06 -1.19
N ASP A 237 -12.24 -19.32 -2.35
CA ASP A 237 -10.90 -18.91 -2.72
C ASP A 237 -11.00 -17.48 -3.26
N GLU A 238 -10.66 -16.50 -2.43
CA GLU A 238 -11.02 -15.09 -2.65
C GLU A 238 -9.85 -14.15 -2.33
N PHE A 239 -9.64 -13.16 -3.21
CA PHE A 239 -8.81 -12.01 -2.89
C PHE A 239 -9.64 -10.92 -2.24
N LEU A 240 -9.05 -10.28 -1.23
CA LEU A 240 -9.71 -9.20 -0.52
C LEU A 240 -9.70 -7.93 -1.37
N GLY A 241 -10.81 -7.22 -1.35
CA GLY A 241 -10.90 -5.90 -1.97
C GLY A 241 -11.59 -4.89 -1.07
N TYR A 242 -11.62 -3.65 -1.55
CA TYR A 242 -12.26 -2.53 -0.88
C TYR A 242 -13.37 -1.96 -1.75
N ASN A 243 -14.34 -1.29 -1.12
CA ASN A 243 -15.44 -0.65 -1.84
C ASN A 243 -15.01 0.71 -2.38
N THR A 244 -15.49 1.03 -3.58
CA THR A 244 -15.35 2.36 -4.18
C THR A 244 -16.73 2.97 -4.45
N THR A 245 -16.77 4.25 -4.84
CA THR A 245 -18.03 4.98 -5.09
C THR A 245 -18.46 4.95 -6.56
N SER A 246 -17.72 4.25 -7.42
CA SER A 246 -17.93 4.19 -8.87
C SER A 246 -17.40 2.86 -9.41
N ASN A 247 -17.74 2.48 -10.64
CA ASN A 247 -17.30 1.22 -11.24
C ASN A 247 -15.80 1.27 -11.59
N ARG A 248 -14.93 1.08 -10.58
CA ARG A 248 -13.47 1.13 -10.73
C ARG A 248 -12.87 -0.12 -11.33
N SER A 249 -13.64 -1.19 -11.35
CA SER A 249 -13.23 -2.44 -11.96
C SER A 249 -14.27 -2.99 -12.93
N ILE A 250 -13.77 -3.73 -13.91
CA ILE A 250 -14.54 -4.49 -14.88
C ILE A 250 -13.92 -5.88 -14.97
N TYR A 251 -14.74 -6.93 -14.97
CA TYR A 251 -14.26 -8.30 -15.05
C TYR A 251 -15.13 -9.15 -15.97
N TYR A 252 -14.56 -10.22 -16.51
CA TYR A 252 -15.26 -11.28 -17.21
C TYR A 252 -14.65 -12.60 -16.80
N TYR A 253 -15.48 -13.61 -16.58
CA TYR A 253 -15.04 -14.97 -16.31
C TYR A 253 -15.81 -15.97 -17.15
N ASN A 254 -15.22 -17.15 -17.38
CA ASN A 254 -15.88 -18.24 -18.10
C ASN A 254 -15.23 -19.59 -17.79
N ASP A 255 -16.00 -20.68 -17.73
CA ASP A 255 -15.42 -22.02 -17.49
C ASP A 255 -14.85 -22.69 -18.74
N SER A 256 -15.27 -22.25 -19.92
CA SER A 256 -15.07 -22.99 -21.18
C SER A 256 -14.31 -22.21 -22.23
N THR A 257 -14.26 -20.89 -22.14
CA THR A 257 -13.64 -20.01 -23.13
C THR A 257 -12.77 -19.00 -22.44
N ASN A 258 -11.46 -19.16 -22.60
CA ASN A 258 -10.49 -18.19 -22.16
C ASN A 258 -10.72 -16.84 -22.89
N PRO A 259 -10.96 -15.73 -22.16
CA PRO A 259 -11.13 -14.42 -22.77
C PRO A 259 -9.88 -13.98 -23.54
N ASN A 260 -10.08 -13.18 -24.59
CA ASN A 260 -8.97 -12.58 -25.33
C ASN A 260 -8.87 -11.08 -25.00
N PRO A 261 -7.83 -10.62 -24.28
CA PRO A 261 -7.63 -9.20 -23.96
C PRO A 261 -7.55 -8.27 -25.19
N ALA A 262 -7.16 -8.78 -26.35
CA ALA A 262 -7.13 -8.01 -27.61
C ALA A 262 -8.53 -7.83 -28.23
N SER A 263 -9.51 -8.61 -27.81
CA SER A 263 -10.90 -8.55 -28.28
C SER A 263 -11.86 -8.94 -27.14
N PRO A 264 -11.89 -8.14 -26.05
CA PRO A 264 -12.61 -8.52 -24.85
C PRO A 264 -14.12 -8.46 -25.11
N VAL A 265 -14.83 -9.45 -24.58
CA VAL A 265 -16.29 -9.48 -24.59
C VAL A 265 -16.85 -8.51 -23.54
N SER A 266 -18.18 -8.36 -23.50
CA SER A 266 -18.81 -7.57 -22.44
C SER A 266 -18.58 -8.21 -21.08
N GLY A 267 -17.96 -7.47 -20.17
CA GLY A 267 -17.77 -7.85 -18.78
C GLY A 267 -18.90 -7.38 -17.86
N ASN A 268 -18.63 -7.45 -16.56
CA ASN A 268 -19.47 -6.96 -15.49
C ASN A 268 -18.74 -5.81 -14.80
N LEU A 269 -19.48 -4.75 -14.47
CA LEU A 269 -18.96 -3.60 -13.75
C LEU A 269 -19.13 -3.81 -12.26
N ILE A 270 -18.12 -3.43 -11.48
CA ILE A 270 -18.19 -3.51 -10.02
C ILE A 270 -17.55 -2.29 -9.36
N MET A 271 -18.13 -1.86 -8.24
CA MET A 271 -17.65 -0.74 -7.42
C MET A 271 -16.62 -1.20 -6.39
N LYS A 272 -15.58 -1.87 -6.90
CA LYS A 272 -14.39 -2.30 -6.18
C LYS A 272 -13.20 -1.71 -6.91
#